data_AF-A0A6J7C177-F1
#
_entry.id   AF-A0A6J7C177-F1
#
_cell.length_a   1.000
_cell.length_b   1.000
_cell.length_c   1.000
_cell.angle_alpha   90.00
_cell.angle_beta   90.00
_cell.angle_gamma   90.00
#
_symmetry.space_group_name_H-M   'P 1'
#
loop_
_entity.id
_entity.type
_entity.pdbx_description
1 polymer ?
#
loop_
_entity_poly.entity_id
_entity_poly.type
_entity_poly.pdbx_seq_one_letter_code
_entity_poly.pdbx_strand_id
1 'polypeptide(L)'
;MSIDEGAATLQEIGAGITVFVDTELAVGPSIWLGSPEAVIEFVNREDTADFIVVARGGTTTFLTPALVAGIKGIITLQGAPTSHLGIISREYGIPCLMSVGFTSGNVNERGEIIPPDGTILSLDISTTPRGRVMAPQDANLTQHTQALDDAAPASENDAPADILRFANGVQGGSVGEKIMQSRMQTEVLTLSDESLNRDLSTAEVNDLLDYYGWNVWDILVARISEGESGLIPRQEYELLGVYMQWRLHPRWHRMITESVGVDGLREVGSVARKEIGTKVNPLHIWSSGVPTALGRGIAIALGKHDTSYRTEDLSAAMQFTRRLYRGMWADQGAMFTASRNYTAAILENHWLERFQAEKTVITDRDQRRMFQKFNGGTGITSFLLHFDNRCGVADSGPYPLPGGGWMLVRDHVLNDTEYPWATHVSDLPYAVTSVMFFESGEEIEKTLVDIGTMFTTPANYLKGLTGYAVYLKATEQTPMSDLVLLDEAGLVSLTQSAEAAASRLYPQIAAMTERDKILAGARVYYTDFIAPIAKAAGTWDALLAEGFYDLAGVADEVYDQITAPGKAMELLPPHWGGGAGLHRI
;
A
#
# COMPACT_ATOMS: atom_id res chain seq x y z
N MET A 1 43.01 -32.16 16.99
CA MET A 1 42.40 -31.78 18.27
C MET A 1 41.15 -31.01 17.89
N SER A 2 39.99 -31.64 18.07
CA SER A 2 38.68 -31.20 17.60
C SER A 2 38.19 -30.05 18.47
N ILE A 3 37.84 -28.92 17.88
CA ILE A 3 37.02 -27.89 18.54
C ILE A 3 35.60 -28.19 18.07
N ASP A 4 34.89 -28.99 18.87
CA ASP A 4 33.44 -29.16 18.80
C ASP A 4 32.90 -28.37 20.00
N GLU A 5 32.83 -27.04 19.85
CA GLU A 5 32.28 -26.14 20.86
C GLU A 5 30.77 -26.02 20.66
N GLY A 6 30.03 -26.71 21.53
CA GLY A 6 28.64 -26.50 21.94
C GLY A 6 27.72 -25.74 20.98
N ALA A 7 27.06 -26.46 20.06
CA ALA A 7 25.81 -25.98 19.49
C ALA A 7 24.78 -25.88 20.63
N ALA A 8 24.44 -24.67 21.05
CA ALA A 8 23.39 -24.44 22.04
C ALA A 8 22.09 -25.10 21.57
N THR A 9 21.50 -25.96 22.41
CA THR A 9 20.21 -26.57 22.11
C THR A 9 19.15 -25.47 22.03
N LEU A 10 18.50 -25.34 20.89
CA LEU A 10 17.44 -24.36 20.66
C LEU A 10 16.08 -24.91 21.13
N GLN A 11 15.25 -24.05 21.71
CA GLN A 11 13.85 -24.32 22.06
C GLN A 11 12.91 -23.35 21.35
N GLU A 12 11.73 -23.83 20.93
CA GLU A 12 10.70 -22.98 20.33
C GLU A 12 10.04 -22.13 21.42
N ILE A 13 10.07 -20.81 21.25
CA ILE A 13 9.48 -19.85 22.19
C ILE A 13 8.32 -19.07 21.58
N GLY A 14 8.02 -19.31 20.30
CA GLY A 14 6.90 -18.72 19.59
C GLY A 14 6.83 -19.18 18.15
N ALA A 15 5.66 -18.96 17.53
CA ALA A 15 5.42 -19.24 16.13
C ALA A 15 4.52 -18.17 15.52
N GLY A 16 4.66 -17.95 14.21
CA GLY A 16 3.84 -17.00 13.47
C GLY A 16 3.82 -17.31 11.98
N ILE A 17 3.43 -16.31 11.19
CA ILE A 17 3.25 -16.43 9.75
C ILE A 17 4.54 -16.01 9.03
N THR A 18 5.09 -16.90 8.22
CA THR A 18 6.28 -16.62 7.40
C THR A 18 5.92 -15.65 6.28
N VAL A 19 6.56 -14.49 6.28
CA VAL A 19 6.39 -13.47 5.23
C VAL A 19 7.41 -13.65 4.12
N PHE A 20 8.65 -13.96 4.49
CA PHE A 20 9.78 -14.15 3.58
C PHE A 20 10.34 -15.55 3.79
N VAL A 21 10.48 -16.34 2.72
CA VAL A 21 11.03 -17.70 2.79
C VAL A 21 12.48 -17.69 2.33
N ASP A 22 13.38 -18.11 3.21
CA ASP A 22 14.80 -18.33 2.95
C ASP A 22 15.25 -19.59 3.69
N THR A 23 16.34 -20.21 3.21
CA THR A 23 16.97 -21.37 3.84
C THR A 23 17.95 -20.97 4.95
N GLU A 24 18.39 -19.71 5.00
CA GLU A 24 19.27 -19.19 6.05
C GLU A 24 18.48 -18.81 7.31
N LEU A 25 18.92 -19.30 8.48
CA LEU A 25 18.40 -18.85 9.77
C LEU A 25 18.89 -17.43 10.05
N ALA A 26 17.96 -16.52 10.35
CA ALA A 26 18.31 -15.21 10.87
C ALA A 26 18.57 -15.33 12.37
N VAL A 27 19.79 -15.06 12.83
CA VAL A 27 20.19 -15.17 14.23
C VAL A 27 20.74 -13.84 14.73
N GLY A 28 20.25 -13.37 15.87
CA GLY A 28 20.68 -12.11 16.48
C GLY A 28 19.97 -11.81 17.81
N PRO A 29 20.49 -10.85 18.61
CA PRO A 29 19.80 -10.35 19.79
C PRO A 29 18.46 -9.68 19.43
N SER A 30 17.43 -9.88 20.25
CA SER A 30 16.15 -9.20 20.10
C SER A 30 16.16 -7.79 20.66
N ILE A 31 15.37 -6.89 20.07
CA ILE A 31 15.06 -5.59 20.67
C ILE A 31 13.60 -5.21 20.44
N TRP A 32 12.91 -4.77 21.50
CA TRP A 32 11.55 -4.27 21.42
C TRP A 32 11.52 -2.79 21.02
N LEU A 33 10.83 -2.47 19.92
CA LEU A 33 10.59 -1.09 19.47
C LEU A 33 9.11 -0.75 19.65
N GLY A 34 8.79 -0.13 20.79
CA GLY A 34 7.42 0.21 21.17
C GLY A 34 6.99 1.66 20.89
N SER A 35 7.92 2.57 20.56
CA SER A 35 7.63 3.97 20.29
C SER A 35 8.59 4.58 19.26
N PRO A 36 8.26 5.71 18.62
CA PRO A 36 9.16 6.41 17.70
C PRO A 36 10.49 6.80 18.35
N GLU A 37 10.47 7.17 19.63
CA GLU A 37 11.68 7.51 20.40
C GLU A 37 12.60 6.28 20.55
N ALA A 38 12.04 5.11 20.83
CA ALA A 38 12.80 3.86 20.91
C ALA A 38 13.42 3.50 19.54
N VAL A 39 12.70 3.74 18.44
CA VAL A 39 13.23 3.55 17.08
C VAL A 39 14.39 4.50 16.81
N ILE A 40 14.25 5.79 17.15
CA ILE A 40 15.31 6.80 16.98
C ILE A 40 16.54 6.45 17.82
N GLU A 41 16.35 6.06 19.07
CA GLU A 41 17.45 5.63 19.95
C GLU A 41 18.17 4.40 19.39
N PHE A 42 17.41 3.41 18.92
CA PHE A 42 17.96 2.20 18.32
C PHE A 42 18.84 2.49 17.10
N VAL A 43 18.37 3.32 16.16
CA VAL A 43 19.13 3.59 14.92
C VAL A 43 20.36 4.46 15.09
N ASN A 44 20.53 5.11 16.24
CA ASN A 44 21.76 5.83 16.59
C ASN A 44 22.90 4.89 17.05
N ARG A 45 22.64 3.58 17.15
CA ARG A 45 23.65 2.57 17.48
C ARG A 45 24.46 2.17 16.24
N GLU A 46 25.69 1.72 16.45
CA GLU A 46 26.57 1.24 15.38
C GLU A 46 26.28 -0.22 14.97
N ASP A 47 25.63 -1.01 15.84
CA ASP A 47 25.43 -2.47 15.71
C ASP A 47 24.00 -2.87 15.31
N THR A 48 23.22 -1.93 14.75
CA THR A 48 21.80 -2.13 14.38
C THR A 48 21.56 -3.34 13.47
N ALA A 49 22.47 -3.61 12.53
CA ALA A 49 22.37 -4.71 11.58
C ALA A 49 22.41 -6.11 12.22
N ASP A 50 22.84 -6.22 13.47
CA ASP A 50 22.93 -7.50 14.18
C ASP A 50 21.61 -7.89 14.86
N PHE A 51 20.66 -6.96 15.01
CA PHE A 51 19.45 -7.16 15.82
C PHE A 51 18.28 -7.75 15.04
N ILE A 52 17.47 -8.56 15.75
CA ILE A 52 16.12 -8.92 15.37
C ILE A 52 15.15 -7.97 16.07
N VAL A 53 14.44 -7.15 15.31
CA VAL A 53 13.47 -6.19 15.85
C VAL A 53 12.17 -6.89 16.18
N VAL A 54 11.63 -6.64 17.37
CA VAL A 54 10.29 -7.05 17.80
C VAL A 54 9.43 -5.81 17.93
N ALA A 55 8.27 -5.80 17.29
CA ALA A 55 7.29 -4.73 17.37
C ALA A 55 5.87 -5.28 17.55
N ARG A 56 4.94 -4.49 18.09
CA ARG A 56 3.55 -4.92 18.29
C ARG A 56 2.84 -5.17 16.97
N GLY A 57 2.60 -4.08 16.26
CA GLY A 57 2.16 -4.01 14.88
C GLY A 57 3.05 -2.97 14.20
N GLY A 58 3.12 -3.02 12.88
CA GLY A 58 3.95 -2.06 12.17
C GLY A 58 3.36 -1.78 10.82
N THR A 59 2.95 -0.54 10.63
CA THR A 59 3.06 0.11 9.33
C THR A 59 4.54 0.24 8.98
N THR A 60 4.84 0.24 7.69
CA THR A 60 6.23 0.27 7.26
C THR A 60 6.93 1.56 7.70
N THR A 61 6.17 2.66 7.75
CA THR A 61 6.66 3.96 8.22
C THR A 61 7.20 3.94 9.65
N PHE A 62 6.57 3.22 10.58
CA PHE A 62 7.04 3.14 11.98
C PHE A 62 8.46 2.55 12.10
N LEU A 63 8.73 1.47 11.36
CA LEU A 63 10.01 0.77 11.37
C LEU A 63 10.98 1.25 10.28
N THR A 64 10.66 2.31 9.54
CA THR A 64 11.50 2.80 8.43
C THR A 64 12.97 2.95 8.82
N PRO A 65 13.34 3.60 9.94
CA PRO A 65 14.74 3.75 10.31
C PRO A 65 15.42 2.41 10.56
N ALA A 66 14.74 1.47 11.22
CA ALA A 66 15.28 0.14 11.51
C ALA A 66 15.48 -0.67 10.21
N LEU A 67 14.53 -0.60 9.28
CA LEU A 67 14.65 -1.22 7.96
C LEU A 67 15.84 -0.66 7.17
N VAL A 68 15.97 0.67 7.15
CA VAL A 68 17.08 1.38 6.50
C VAL A 68 18.44 1.03 7.14
N ALA A 69 18.47 0.84 8.46
CA ALA A 69 19.66 0.43 9.19
C ALA A 69 20.12 -1.01 8.88
N GLY A 70 19.31 -1.80 8.17
CA GLY A 70 19.69 -3.13 7.71
C GLY A 70 19.63 -4.22 8.79
N ILE A 71 18.63 -4.12 9.68
CA ILE A 71 18.36 -5.13 10.73
C ILE A 71 18.35 -6.57 10.22
N LYS A 72 18.70 -7.50 11.10
CA LYS A 72 18.83 -8.93 10.78
C LYS A 72 17.50 -9.63 10.52
N GLY A 73 16.43 -9.16 11.14
CA GLY A 73 15.09 -9.72 10.99
C GLY A 73 14.04 -8.94 11.78
N ILE A 74 12.78 -9.26 11.51
CA ILE A 74 11.61 -8.59 12.09
C ILE A 74 10.62 -9.63 12.61
N ILE A 75 10.11 -9.38 13.80
CA ILE A 75 8.99 -10.08 14.39
C ILE A 75 7.90 -9.06 14.71
N THR A 76 6.66 -9.33 14.28
CA THR A 76 5.48 -8.58 14.77
C THR A 76 4.51 -9.47 15.52
N LEU A 77 3.84 -8.93 16.54
CA LEU A 77 2.78 -9.61 17.30
C LEU A 77 1.44 -9.61 16.56
N GLN A 78 1.26 -8.69 15.62
CA GLN A 78 0.05 -8.51 14.79
C GLN A 78 0.42 -8.28 13.32
N GLY A 79 -0.56 -8.39 12.42
CA GLY A 79 -0.38 -8.14 10.99
C GLY A 79 -0.34 -9.39 10.13
N ALA A 80 -0.54 -9.22 8.82
CA ALA A 80 -0.52 -10.30 7.84
C ALA A 80 0.54 -10.08 6.76
N PRO A 81 0.98 -11.13 6.03
CA PRO A 81 1.92 -10.99 4.91
C PRO A 81 1.48 -9.97 3.84
N THR A 82 0.18 -9.72 3.70
CA THR A 82 -0.41 -8.75 2.76
C THR A 82 -0.36 -7.29 3.23
N SER A 83 0.07 -7.03 4.47
CA SER A 83 0.24 -5.67 5.03
C SER A 83 1.38 -4.89 4.37
N HIS A 84 1.38 -3.56 4.50
CA HIS A 84 2.49 -2.69 4.07
C HIS A 84 3.87 -3.19 4.54
N LEU A 85 4.04 -3.47 5.84
CA LEU A 85 5.32 -3.96 6.37
C LEU A 85 5.65 -5.36 5.85
N GLY A 86 4.64 -6.20 5.65
CA GLY A 86 4.83 -7.54 5.09
C GLY A 86 5.37 -7.46 3.67
N ILE A 87 4.77 -6.61 2.84
CA ILE A 87 5.20 -6.31 1.48
C ILE A 87 6.63 -5.78 1.48
N ILE A 88 6.90 -4.73 2.26
CA ILE A 88 8.20 -4.06 2.22
C ILE A 88 9.32 -4.95 2.80
N SER A 89 9.08 -5.73 3.85
CA SER A 89 10.08 -6.68 4.37
C SER A 89 10.51 -7.69 3.30
N ARG A 90 9.57 -8.23 2.50
CA ARG A 90 9.93 -9.13 1.37
C ARG A 90 10.71 -8.41 0.30
N GLU A 91 10.32 -7.16 0.04
CA GLU A 91 10.92 -6.33 -0.99
C GLU A 91 12.36 -5.95 -0.66
N TYR A 92 12.66 -5.67 0.61
CA TYR A 92 14.02 -5.51 1.11
C TYR A 92 14.80 -6.82 1.20
N GLY A 93 14.12 -7.97 1.22
CA GLY A 93 14.73 -9.27 1.52
C GLY A 93 15.11 -9.44 3.00
N ILE A 94 14.38 -8.78 3.91
CA ILE A 94 14.59 -8.91 5.36
C ILE A 94 13.73 -10.08 5.89
N PRO A 95 14.32 -11.06 6.62
CA PRO A 95 13.59 -12.11 7.32
C PRO A 95 12.47 -11.55 8.21
N CYS A 96 11.24 -12.01 8.01
CA CYS A 96 10.09 -11.47 8.71
C CYS A 96 9.08 -12.56 9.09
N LEU A 97 8.71 -12.57 10.37
CA LEU A 97 7.58 -13.31 10.92
C LEU A 97 6.53 -12.34 11.44
N MET A 98 5.27 -12.58 11.10
CA MET A 98 4.14 -11.75 11.52
C MET A 98 3.14 -12.53 12.35
N SER A 99 2.37 -11.81 13.19
CA SER A 99 1.41 -12.43 14.10
C SER A 99 2.03 -13.53 14.98
N VAL A 100 3.22 -13.26 15.51
CA VAL A 100 3.93 -14.21 16.37
C VAL A 100 3.29 -14.23 17.75
N GLY A 101 2.80 -15.40 18.15
CA GLY A 101 2.43 -15.68 19.53
C GLY A 101 3.63 -16.23 20.28
N PHE A 102 4.20 -15.46 21.20
CA PHE A 102 5.25 -15.95 22.10
C PHE A 102 4.65 -16.72 23.28
N THR A 103 5.24 -17.87 23.59
CA THR A 103 4.88 -18.70 24.75
C THR A 103 5.83 -18.47 25.93
N SER A 104 6.98 -17.82 25.70
CA SER A 104 7.99 -17.57 26.72
C SER A 104 8.57 -16.16 26.63
N GLY A 105 8.64 -15.44 27.75
CA GLY A 105 9.12 -14.06 27.78
C GLY A 105 8.62 -13.23 28.96
N ASN A 106 8.87 -11.91 28.90
CA ASN A 106 8.32 -10.92 29.82
C ASN A 106 6.94 -10.46 29.34
N VAL A 107 6.09 -10.08 30.29
CA VAL A 107 4.80 -9.46 29.99
C VAL A 107 4.98 -7.94 29.98
N ASN A 108 4.67 -7.29 28.86
CA ASN A 108 4.76 -5.83 28.75
C ASN A 108 3.55 -5.13 29.42
N GLU A 109 3.52 -3.80 29.40
CA GLU A 109 2.44 -2.99 30.00
C GLU A 109 1.05 -3.27 29.41
N ARG A 110 0.98 -3.84 28.21
CA ARG A 110 -0.25 -4.21 27.50
C ARG A 110 -0.66 -5.67 27.73
N GLY A 111 0.07 -6.42 28.54
CA GLY A 111 -0.22 -7.83 28.79
C GLY A 111 0.32 -8.78 27.71
N GLU A 112 1.15 -8.29 26.78
CA GLU A 112 1.70 -9.09 25.68
C GLU A 112 3.00 -9.77 26.12
N ILE A 113 3.21 -11.02 25.72
CA ILE A 113 4.43 -11.78 26.00
C ILE A 113 5.46 -11.45 24.92
N ILE A 114 6.63 -10.97 25.33
CA ILE A 114 7.76 -10.66 24.44
C ILE A 114 9.09 -11.13 25.04
N PRO A 115 10.07 -11.56 24.23
CA PRO A 115 11.40 -11.85 24.74
C PRO A 115 12.05 -10.58 25.30
N PRO A 116 12.81 -10.67 26.42
CA PRO A 116 13.60 -9.54 26.92
C PRO A 116 14.60 -9.04 25.86
N ASP A 117 14.89 -7.73 25.87
CA ASP A 117 15.94 -7.17 25.01
C ASP A 117 17.29 -7.86 25.23
N GLY A 118 18.00 -8.14 24.13
CA GLY A 118 19.26 -8.87 24.10
C GLY A 118 19.12 -10.40 24.04
N THR A 119 17.89 -10.96 24.09
CA THR A 119 17.69 -12.41 23.94
C THR A 119 18.14 -12.85 22.56
N ILE A 120 19.05 -13.83 22.46
CA ILE A 120 19.45 -14.37 21.17
C ILE A 120 18.30 -15.18 20.58
N LEU A 121 17.77 -14.71 19.45
CA LEU A 121 16.71 -15.38 18.70
C LEU A 121 17.27 -16.01 17.43
N SER A 122 16.65 -17.09 17.00
CA SER A 122 16.83 -17.69 15.68
C SER A 122 15.47 -17.79 14.99
N LEU A 123 15.33 -17.18 13.82
CA LEU A 123 14.12 -17.24 13.00
C LEU A 123 14.25 -18.37 11.99
N ASP A 124 13.42 -19.39 12.14
CA ASP A 124 13.22 -20.40 11.10
C ASP A 124 12.08 -19.96 10.18
N ILE A 125 12.49 -19.47 9.00
CA ILE A 125 11.63 -18.99 7.92
C ILE A 125 11.68 -19.92 6.69
N SER A 126 12.13 -21.16 6.87
CA SER A 126 12.31 -22.11 5.76
C SER A 126 11.01 -22.65 5.19
N THR A 127 9.89 -22.50 5.91
CA THR A 127 8.57 -23.00 5.53
C THR A 127 7.49 -21.92 5.57
N THR A 128 6.42 -22.12 4.80
CA THR A 128 5.19 -21.30 4.79
C THR A 128 3.98 -22.25 4.95
N PRO A 129 2.90 -21.86 5.66
CA PRO A 129 2.66 -20.56 6.29
C PRO A 129 3.33 -20.39 7.65
N ARG A 130 3.78 -21.45 8.32
CA ARG A 130 4.31 -21.38 9.68
C ARG A 130 5.82 -21.13 9.69
N GLY A 131 6.23 -20.12 10.44
CA GLY A 131 7.61 -19.88 10.83
C GLY A 131 7.78 -19.96 12.35
N ARG A 132 9.00 -20.23 12.81
CA ARG A 132 9.29 -20.51 14.23
C ARG A 132 10.31 -19.53 14.77
N VAL A 133 10.11 -19.11 16.02
CA VAL A 133 11.08 -18.32 16.79
C VAL A 133 11.69 -19.23 17.83
N MET A 134 13.01 -19.38 17.76
CA MET A 134 13.78 -20.22 18.66
C MET A 134 14.70 -19.36 19.53
N ALA A 135 14.95 -19.81 20.76
CA ALA A 135 15.97 -19.23 21.64
C ALA A 135 16.82 -20.35 22.27
N PRO A 136 18.04 -20.07 22.74
CA PRO A 136 18.83 -21.01 23.54
C PRO A 136 18.06 -21.51 24.78
N GLN A 137 18.20 -22.80 25.11
CA GLN A 137 17.55 -23.39 26.30
C GLN A 137 17.96 -22.72 27.62
N ASP A 138 19.16 -22.14 27.68
CA ASP A 138 19.72 -21.45 28.84
C ASP A 138 19.32 -19.97 28.94
N ALA A 139 18.49 -19.45 28.02
CA ALA A 139 17.99 -18.08 28.05
C ALA A 139 17.08 -17.75 29.25
N ASN A 140 16.73 -18.73 30.10
CA ASN A 140 15.94 -18.57 31.35
C ASN A 140 14.64 -17.76 31.17
N LEU A 141 13.91 -17.99 30.07
CA LEU A 141 12.66 -17.30 29.77
C LEU A 141 11.50 -17.87 30.59
N THR A 142 10.65 -16.99 31.14
CA THR A 142 9.42 -17.38 31.84
C THR A 142 8.44 -18.00 30.85
N GLN A 143 8.06 -19.27 31.06
CA GLN A 143 7.02 -19.92 30.28
C GLN A 143 5.63 -19.48 30.73
N HIS A 144 4.78 -19.15 29.77
CA HIS A 144 3.38 -18.82 29.99
C HIS A 144 2.53 -19.96 29.43
N THR A 145 1.60 -20.47 30.24
CA THR A 145 0.70 -21.58 29.90
C THR A 145 -0.42 -21.11 28.98
N GLN A 146 -0.09 -20.61 27.79
CA GLN A 146 -1.04 -20.53 26.69
C GLN A 146 -0.77 -21.71 25.77
N ALA A 147 -1.81 -22.49 25.48
CA ALA A 147 -1.70 -23.58 24.50
C ALA A 147 -1.25 -22.98 23.16
N LEU A 148 -0.30 -23.65 22.50
CA LEU A 148 -0.03 -23.45 21.08
C LEU A 148 -1.30 -23.90 20.32
N ASP A 149 -2.34 -23.08 20.30
CA ASP A 149 -3.39 -23.26 19.30
C ASP A 149 -2.70 -23.11 17.95
N ASP A 150 -2.81 -24.13 17.11
CA ASP A 150 -2.19 -24.22 15.79
C ASP A 150 -2.48 -22.95 14.98
N ALA A 151 -1.59 -21.95 15.07
CA ALA A 151 -1.60 -20.66 14.39
C ALA A 151 -2.87 -20.38 13.58
N ALA A 152 -4.02 -20.30 14.27
CA ALA A 152 -5.15 -19.58 13.76
C ALA A 152 -4.71 -18.13 13.86
N PRO A 153 -4.89 -17.31 12.81
CA PRO A 153 -4.53 -15.90 12.88
C PRO A 153 -5.13 -15.34 14.16
N ALA A 154 -4.33 -14.64 14.96
CA ALA A 154 -4.82 -13.92 16.11
C ALA A 154 -5.89 -12.93 15.60
N SER A 155 -7.15 -13.34 15.64
CA SER A 155 -8.32 -12.54 15.30
C SER A 155 -9.18 -12.41 16.54
N GLU A 156 -8.62 -11.81 17.57
CA GLU A 156 -9.40 -11.32 18.71
C GLU A 156 -8.90 -9.91 19.02
N ASN A 157 -9.27 -8.97 18.15
CA ASN A 157 -10.01 -7.75 18.53
C ASN A 157 -10.46 -6.96 17.29
N ASP A 158 -11.77 -6.70 17.25
CA ASP A 158 -12.49 -5.57 16.62
C ASP A 158 -12.79 -5.52 15.10
N ALA A 159 -13.03 -6.66 14.45
CA ALA A 159 -13.98 -6.72 13.32
C ALA A 159 -14.77 -8.04 13.37
N PRO A 160 -16.11 -8.04 13.18
CA PRO A 160 -16.89 -9.28 13.12
C PRO A 160 -16.29 -10.23 12.08
N ALA A 161 -16.06 -11.50 12.44
CA ALA A 161 -15.46 -12.51 11.56
C ALA A 161 -16.14 -12.62 10.18
N ASP A 162 -17.42 -12.25 10.11
CA ASP A 162 -18.19 -12.17 8.86
C ASP A 162 -17.75 -11.02 7.96
N ILE A 163 -17.41 -9.84 8.48
CA ILE A 163 -16.88 -8.69 7.71
C ILE A 163 -15.50 -9.02 7.12
N LEU A 164 -14.70 -9.82 7.82
CA LEU A 164 -13.39 -10.27 7.33
C LEU A 164 -13.49 -11.36 6.24
N ARG A 165 -14.63 -12.05 6.14
CA ARG A 165 -14.83 -13.17 5.20
C ARG A 165 -15.76 -12.83 4.03
N PHE A 166 -16.69 -11.90 4.25
CA PHE A 166 -17.74 -11.54 3.29
C PHE A 166 -18.13 -10.05 3.41
N ALA A 167 -18.29 -9.37 2.28
CA ALA A 167 -19.05 -8.12 2.22
C ALA A 167 -20.52 -8.42 1.90
N ASN A 168 -21.44 -8.22 2.85
CA ASN A 168 -22.87 -8.48 2.67
C ASN A 168 -23.17 -9.89 2.10
N GLY A 169 -22.46 -10.91 2.60
CA GLY A 169 -22.58 -12.30 2.17
C GLY A 169 -21.94 -12.62 0.81
N VAL A 170 -21.10 -11.73 0.26
CA VAL A 170 -20.35 -11.93 -0.97
C VAL A 170 -18.87 -12.12 -0.66
N GLN A 171 -18.27 -13.20 -1.16
CA GLN A 171 -16.84 -13.47 -0.99
C GLN A 171 -15.99 -12.63 -1.94
N GLY A 172 -14.66 -12.67 -1.80
CA GLY A 172 -13.74 -11.93 -2.65
C GLY A 172 -13.39 -12.66 -3.95
N GLY A 173 -12.54 -12.02 -4.74
CA GLY A 173 -12.00 -12.57 -5.97
C GLY A 173 -13.05 -12.75 -7.08
N SER A 174 -12.67 -13.49 -8.12
CA SER A 174 -13.48 -13.66 -9.33
C SER A 174 -14.85 -14.32 -9.12
N VAL A 175 -15.08 -14.96 -7.97
CA VAL A 175 -16.40 -15.49 -7.61
C VAL A 175 -17.29 -14.39 -7.05
N GLY A 176 -16.75 -13.54 -6.16
CA GLY A 176 -17.44 -12.34 -5.68
C GLY A 176 -17.86 -11.44 -6.82
N GLU A 177 -16.94 -11.22 -7.76
CA GLU A 177 -17.18 -10.43 -8.96
C GLU A 177 -18.40 -10.93 -9.75
N LYS A 178 -18.47 -12.24 -10.02
CA LYS A 178 -19.59 -12.85 -10.74
C LYS A 178 -20.91 -12.68 -9.99
N ILE A 179 -20.89 -12.78 -8.65
CA ILE A 179 -22.07 -12.56 -7.82
C ILE A 179 -22.51 -11.10 -7.93
N MET A 180 -21.59 -10.13 -7.80
CA MET A 180 -21.92 -8.72 -7.90
C MET A 180 -22.48 -8.34 -9.28
N GLN A 181 -21.83 -8.80 -10.36
CA GLN A 181 -22.34 -8.63 -11.73
C GLN A 181 -23.75 -9.20 -11.89
N SER A 182 -24.04 -10.38 -11.32
CA SER A 182 -25.37 -10.98 -11.41
C SER A 182 -26.47 -10.23 -10.64
N ARG A 183 -26.09 -9.37 -9.69
CA ARG A 183 -27.02 -8.56 -8.88
C ARG A 183 -27.35 -7.20 -9.53
N MET A 184 -26.55 -6.76 -10.49
CA MET A 184 -26.73 -5.47 -11.14
C MET A 184 -28.03 -5.42 -11.95
N GLN A 185 -28.67 -4.24 -11.96
CA GLN A 185 -29.87 -3.97 -12.76
C GLN A 185 -29.54 -3.28 -14.09
N THR A 186 -28.32 -2.75 -14.19
CA THR A 186 -27.82 -1.95 -15.31
C THR A 186 -26.45 -2.45 -15.75
N GLU A 187 -25.99 -1.98 -16.92
CA GLU A 187 -24.64 -2.28 -17.44
C GLU A 187 -23.64 -1.17 -17.11
N VAL A 188 -23.82 -0.43 -16.00
CA VAL A 188 -23.02 0.78 -15.70
C VAL A 188 -21.51 0.52 -15.58
N LEU A 189 -21.11 -0.71 -15.19
CA LEU A 189 -19.72 -1.13 -15.14
C LEU A 189 -19.10 -1.43 -16.51
N THR A 190 -19.93 -1.52 -17.56
CA THR A 190 -19.46 -1.59 -18.94
C THR A 190 -19.25 -0.16 -19.46
N LEU A 191 -18.00 0.17 -19.76
CA LEU A 191 -17.59 1.43 -20.33
C LEU A 191 -17.91 1.44 -21.82
N SER A 192 -18.95 2.19 -22.21
CA SER A 192 -19.33 2.38 -23.62
C SER A 192 -19.33 3.86 -23.99
N ASP A 193 -19.09 4.18 -25.25
CA ASP A 193 -19.03 5.58 -25.66
C ASP A 193 -20.39 6.28 -25.47
N GLU A 194 -21.50 5.56 -25.62
CA GLU A 194 -22.85 6.04 -25.33
C GLU A 194 -23.04 6.37 -23.84
N SER A 195 -22.73 5.42 -22.95
CA SER A 195 -22.96 5.60 -21.50
C SER A 195 -22.04 6.65 -20.87
N LEU A 196 -20.94 7.03 -21.53
CA LEU A 196 -19.98 8.01 -21.04
C LEU A 196 -20.32 9.46 -21.43
N ASN A 197 -21.18 9.64 -22.42
CA ASN A 197 -21.59 10.94 -22.99
C ASN A 197 -22.94 11.45 -22.45
N ARG A 198 -23.47 10.83 -21.40
CA ARG A 198 -24.67 11.26 -20.69
C ARG A 198 -24.47 11.20 -19.18
N ASP A 199 -25.43 11.75 -18.45
CA ASP A 199 -25.50 11.58 -17.00
C ASP A 199 -25.99 10.18 -16.64
N LEU A 200 -25.58 9.72 -15.46
CA LEU A 200 -26.04 8.45 -14.89
C LEU A 200 -27.48 8.59 -14.38
N SER A 201 -28.28 7.57 -14.63
CA SER A 201 -29.57 7.40 -13.98
C SER A 201 -29.40 6.98 -12.52
N THR A 202 -30.44 7.20 -11.70
CA THR A 202 -30.48 6.75 -10.30
C THR A 202 -30.20 5.25 -10.15
N ALA A 203 -30.70 4.42 -11.07
CA ALA A 203 -30.46 2.97 -11.04
C ALA A 203 -28.97 2.65 -11.25
N GLU A 204 -28.31 3.33 -12.19
CA GLU A 204 -26.88 3.16 -12.45
C GLU A 204 -26.01 3.65 -11.28
N VAL A 205 -26.38 4.78 -10.66
CA VAL A 205 -25.68 5.26 -9.45
C VAL A 205 -25.82 4.27 -8.31
N ASN A 206 -27.01 3.69 -8.12
CA ASN A 206 -27.26 2.71 -7.06
C ASN A 206 -26.50 1.39 -7.30
N ASP A 207 -26.43 0.91 -8.54
CA ASP A 207 -25.60 -0.25 -8.89
C ASP A 207 -24.09 0.02 -8.65
N LEU A 208 -23.61 1.23 -8.98
CA LEU A 208 -22.23 1.62 -8.69
C LEU A 208 -21.95 1.69 -7.19
N LEU A 209 -22.86 2.24 -6.38
CA LEU A 209 -22.70 2.30 -4.92
C LEU A 209 -22.59 0.89 -4.31
N ASP A 210 -23.48 -0.01 -4.71
CA ASP A 210 -23.47 -1.40 -4.23
C ASP A 210 -22.16 -2.10 -4.63
N TYR A 211 -21.71 -1.90 -5.88
CA TYR A 211 -20.46 -2.47 -6.35
C TYR A 211 -19.23 -1.85 -5.68
N TYR A 212 -19.19 -0.52 -5.49
CA TYR A 212 -18.09 0.16 -4.81
C TYR A 212 -17.89 -0.39 -3.40
N GLY A 213 -18.98 -0.68 -2.67
CA GLY A 213 -18.90 -1.27 -1.35
C GLY A 213 -18.21 -2.64 -1.34
N TRP A 214 -18.54 -3.50 -2.31
CA TRP A 214 -17.86 -4.78 -2.46
C TRP A 214 -16.43 -4.63 -2.96
N ASN A 215 -16.17 -3.76 -3.95
CA ASN A 215 -14.83 -3.56 -4.52
C ASN A 215 -13.84 -3.01 -3.50
N VAL A 216 -14.25 -2.03 -2.68
CA VAL A 216 -13.42 -1.51 -1.59
C VAL A 216 -13.06 -2.63 -0.62
N TRP A 217 -14.05 -3.44 -0.23
CA TRP A 217 -13.80 -4.60 0.62
C TRP A 217 -12.88 -5.62 -0.04
N ASP A 218 -13.14 -6.03 -1.28
CA ASP A 218 -12.35 -7.05 -1.99
C ASP A 218 -10.87 -6.66 -2.08
N ILE A 219 -10.60 -5.37 -2.22
CA ILE A 219 -9.26 -4.81 -2.34
C ILE A 219 -8.59 -4.59 -0.98
N LEU A 220 -9.33 -4.17 0.05
CA LEU A 220 -8.79 -3.75 1.34
C LEU A 220 -8.96 -4.79 2.46
N VAL A 221 -9.80 -5.82 2.30
CA VAL A 221 -10.06 -6.82 3.36
C VAL A 221 -8.79 -7.56 3.77
N ALA A 222 -7.94 -7.92 2.80
CA ALA A 222 -6.64 -8.53 3.05
C ALA A 222 -5.69 -7.59 3.83
N ARG A 223 -6.03 -6.31 3.94
CA ARG A 223 -5.30 -5.26 4.65
C ARG A 223 -5.98 -4.77 5.92
N ILE A 224 -7.21 -5.23 6.25
CA ILE A 224 -7.88 -4.86 7.51
C ILE A 224 -7.06 -5.31 8.73
N SER A 225 -6.18 -6.30 8.57
CA SER A 225 -5.22 -6.73 9.59
C SER A 225 -3.99 -5.82 9.76
N GLU A 226 -3.89 -4.71 9.02
CA GLU A 226 -2.84 -3.73 9.23
C GLU A 226 -3.02 -3.10 10.62
N GLY A 227 -2.17 -3.53 11.55
CA GLY A 227 -2.24 -3.10 12.95
C GLY A 227 -2.00 -1.59 13.13
N GLU A 228 -2.21 -1.13 14.35
CA GLU A 228 -1.94 0.26 14.73
C GLU A 228 -0.50 0.67 14.38
N SER A 229 -0.38 1.81 13.69
CA SER A 229 0.90 2.44 13.37
C SER A 229 1.43 3.16 14.61
N GLY A 230 2.65 2.84 15.05
CA GLY A 230 3.28 3.54 16.16
C GLY A 230 3.72 4.98 15.85
N LEU A 231 3.69 5.40 14.58
CA LEU A 231 4.14 6.74 14.15
C LEU A 231 3.00 7.62 13.63
N ILE A 232 2.17 7.08 12.72
CA ILE A 232 1.19 7.85 11.93
C ILE A 232 -0.24 7.33 12.22
N PRO A 233 -1.16 8.13 12.76
CA PRO A 233 -2.54 7.74 13.11
C PRO A 233 -3.40 7.52 11.86
N ARG A 234 -3.28 6.31 11.31
CA ARG A 234 -3.78 6.00 9.97
C ARG A 234 -5.28 6.06 9.84
N GLN A 235 -5.99 5.44 10.77
CA GLN A 235 -7.44 5.29 10.65
C GLN A 235 -8.12 6.65 10.72
N GLU A 236 -7.63 7.52 11.59
CA GLU A 236 -8.08 8.90 11.75
C GLU A 236 -7.84 9.70 10.47
N TYR A 237 -6.63 9.64 9.90
CA TYR A 237 -6.33 10.40 8.69
C TYR A 237 -7.07 9.86 7.46
N GLU A 238 -7.30 8.54 7.36
CA GLU A 238 -8.02 7.94 6.24
C GLU A 238 -9.47 8.41 6.24
N LEU A 239 -10.15 8.35 7.40
CA LEU A 239 -11.52 8.85 7.57
C LEU A 239 -11.62 10.35 7.29
N LEU A 240 -10.66 11.13 7.78
CA LEU A 240 -10.65 12.58 7.56
C LEU A 240 -10.39 12.92 6.08
N GLY A 241 -9.42 12.25 5.47
CA GLY A 241 -9.03 12.46 4.08
C GLY A 241 -10.18 12.21 3.11
N VAL A 242 -10.84 11.06 3.20
CA VAL A 242 -12.00 10.74 2.35
C VAL A 242 -13.22 11.62 2.65
N TYR A 243 -13.43 12.04 3.90
CA TYR A 243 -14.45 13.03 4.23
C TYR A 243 -14.19 14.35 3.51
N MET A 244 -12.94 14.85 3.52
CA MET A 244 -12.55 16.06 2.81
C MET A 244 -12.76 15.92 1.30
N GLN A 245 -12.50 14.75 0.72
CA GLN A 245 -12.77 14.48 -0.69
C GLN A 245 -14.26 14.60 -1.01
N TRP A 246 -15.16 13.98 -0.24
CA TRP A 246 -16.60 14.16 -0.46
C TRP A 246 -17.02 15.64 -0.41
N ARG A 247 -16.46 16.40 0.52
CA ARG A 247 -16.80 17.81 0.70
C ARG A 247 -16.34 18.67 -0.46
N LEU A 248 -15.14 18.41 -0.99
CA LEU A 248 -14.41 19.34 -1.84
C LEU A 248 -14.10 18.82 -3.25
N HIS A 249 -13.88 17.53 -3.47
CA HIS A 249 -13.54 17.00 -4.79
C HIS A 249 -14.63 17.19 -5.85
N PRO A 250 -15.95 17.14 -5.55
CA PRO A 250 -16.96 17.34 -6.58
C PRO A 250 -16.86 18.67 -7.34
N ARG A 251 -16.41 19.76 -6.70
CA ARG A 251 -16.14 21.02 -7.42
C ARG A 251 -14.96 20.90 -8.38
N TRP A 252 -13.91 20.18 -7.98
CA TRP A 252 -12.73 19.94 -8.80
C TRP A 252 -13.05 19.01 -9.98
N HIS A 253 -13.84 17.97 -9.77
CA HIS A 253 -14.35 17.11 -10.85
C HIS A 253 -15.08 17.93 -11.92
N ARG A 254 -15.97 18.84 -11.50
CA ARG A 254 -16.67 19.74 -12.42
C ARG A 254 -15.71 20.65 -13.16
N MET A 255 -14.84 21.37 -12.46
CA MET A 255 -13.89 22.30 -13.09
C MET A 255 -12.99 21.60 -14.13
N ILE A 256 -12.48 20.42 -13.80
CA ILE A 256 -11.66 19.63 -14.74
C ILE A 256 -12.54 19.20 -15.94
N THR A 257 -13.73 18.66 -15.69
CA THR A 257 -14.65 18.20 -16.75
C THR A 257 -15.07 19.34 -17.68
N GLU A 258 -15.39 20.51 -17.13
CA GLU A 258 -15.76 21.70 -17.90
C GLU A 258 -14.60 22.21 -18.75
N SER A 259 -13.36 22.09 -18.26
CA SER A 259 -12.17 22.54 -18.97
C SER A 259 -11.79 21.62 -20.14
N VAL A 260 -11.87 20.29 -19.98
CA VAL A 260 -11.35 19.34 -20.99
C VAL A 260 -12.42 18.51 -21.69
N GLY A 261 -13.65 18.53 -21.18
CA GLY A 261 -14.77 17.74 -21.72
C GLY A 261 -14.60 16.22 -21.53
N VAL A 262 -15.54 15.46 -22.09
CA VAL A 262 -15.54 13.98 -21.99
C VAL A 262 -14.32 13.36 -22.64
N ASP A 263 -13.96 13.81 -23.85
CA ASP A 263 -12.82 13.27 -24.58
C ASP A 263 -11.49 13.68 -23.95
N GLY A 264 -11.38 14.87 -23.37
CA GLY A 264 -10.21 15.27 -22.63
C GLY A 264 -9.97 14.42 -21.38
N LEU A 265 -11.03 14.02 -20.65
CA LEU A 265 -10.89 13.09 -19.53
C LEU A 265 -10.39 11.71 -20.00
N ARG A 266 -10.82 11.24 -21.17
CA ARG A 266 -10.28 10.00 -21.75
C ARG A 266 -8.81 10.15 -22.13
N GLU A 267 -8.42 11.29 -22.68
CA GLU A 267 -7.01 11.57 -22.99
C GLU A 267 -6.16 11.64 -21.72
N VAL A 268 -6.66 12.25 -20.64
CA VAL A 268 -6.00 12.24 -19.33
C VAL A 268 -5.81 10.80 -18.84
N GLY A 269 -6.86 9.99 -18.84
CA GLY A 269 -6.74 8.58 -18.44
C GLY A 269 -5.77 7.77 -19.31
N SER A 270 -5.54 8.19 -20.57
CA SER A 270 -4.63 7.52 -21.50
C SER A 270 -3.16 7.65 -21.12
N VAL A 271 -2.80 8.63 -20.28
CA VAL A 271 -1.44 8.81 -19.76
C VAL A 271 -0.94 7.53 -19.09
N ALA A 272 -1.81 6.80 -18.40
CA ALA A 272 -1.50 5.54 -17.73
C ALA A 272 -0.94 4.43 -18.66
N ARG A 273 -1.18 4.54 -19.98
CA ARG A 273 -0.61 3.61 -20.98
C ARG A 273 0.64 4.14 -21.66
N LYS A 274 0.77 5.47 -21.74
CA LYS A 274 1.77 6.19 -22.52
C LYS A 274 3.01 6.52 -21.71
N GLU A 275 2.88 6.68 -20.40
CA GLU A 275 3.96 7.11 -19.51
C GLU A 275 4.22 6.10 -18.39
N ILE A 276 5.48 6.05 -17.96
CA ILE A 276 5.92 5.37 -16.73
C ILE A 276 6.42 6.40 -15.71
N GLY A 277 6.41 6.05 -14.43
CA GLY A 277 6.76 7.00 -13.37
C GLY A 277 5.74 8.14 -13.32
N THR A 278 4.46 7.82 -13.51
CA THR A 278 3.34 8.76 -13.48
C THR A 278 2.35 8.38 -12.39
N LYS A 279 1.78 9.39 -11.74
CA LYS A 279 0.64 9.20 -10.84
C LYS A 279 -0.69 9.07 -11.58
N VAL A 280 -0.76 9.27 -12.90
CA VAL A 280 -1.97 8.87 -13.64
C VAL A 280 -1.91 7.36 -13.89
N ASN A 281 -2.44 6.58 -12.95
CA ASN A 281 -2.34 5.13 -12.91
C ASN A 281 -3.61 4.51 -12.28
N PRO A 282 -3.75 3.18 -12.19
CA PRO A 282 -4.97 2.56 -11.65
C PRO A 282 -5.38 3.10 -10.28
N LEU A 283 -4.43 3.26 -9.35
CA LEU A 283 -4.70 3.75 -7.99
C LEU A 283 -5.38 5.12 -8.02
N HIS A 284 -4.79 6.08 -8.74
CA HIS A 284 -5.27 7.46 -8.74
C HIS A 284 -6.55 7.63 -9.56
N ILE A 285 -6.74 6.81 -10.60
CA ILE A 285 -8.01 6.77 -11.34
C ILE A 285 -9.12 6.22 -10.45
N TRP A 286 -8.88 5.09 -9.77
CA TRP A 286 -9.82 4.52 -8.80
C TRP A 286 -10.15 5.52 -7.67
N SER A 287 -9.11 6.17 -7.14
CA SER A 287 -9.22 7.01 -5.96
C SER A 287 -9.86 8.38 -6.24
N SER A 288 -9.89 8.83 -7.49
CA SER A 288 -10.62 10.04 -7.89
C SER A 288 -12.14 9.94 -7.70
N GLY A 289 -12.71 8.74 -7.60
CA GLY A 289 -14.16 8.53 -7.48
C GLY A 289 -14.60 7.75 -6.26
N VAL A 290 -14.04 6.55 -6.09
CA VAL A 290 -14.54 5.57 -5.11
C VAL A 290 -14.44 6.11 -3.67
N PRO A 291 -13.29 6.65 -3.23
CA PRO A 291 -13.15 7.39 -1.97
C PRO A 291 -14.10 8.57 -1.77
N THR A 292 -14.46 9.31 -2.83
CA THR A 292 -15.47 10.39 -2.72
C THR A 292 -16.84 9.84 -2.31
N ALA A 293 -17.26 8.69 -2.86
CA ALA A 293 -18.50 8.04 -2.46
C ALA A 293 -18.44 7.50 -1.03
N LEU A 294 -17.30 6.93 -0.62
CA LEU A 294 -17.07 6.48 0.76
C LEU A 294 -17.11 7.65 1.77
N GLY A 295 -16.52 8.79 1.41
CA GLY A 295 -16.56 10.01 2.21
C GLY A 295 -17.98 10.53 2.46
N ARG A 296 -18.89 10.33 1.50
CA ARG A 296 -20.33 10.59 1.70
C ARG A 296 -20.91 9.69 2.79
N GLY A 297 -20.58 8.39 2.75
CA GLY A 297 -21.01 7.43 3.77
C GLY A 297 -20.56 7.81 5.17
N ILE A 298 -19.29 8.21 5.32
CA ILE A 298 -18.74 8.71 6.58
C ILE A 298 -19.46 9.98 7.03
N ALA A 299 -19.73 10.92 6.12
CA ALA A 299 -20.47 12.14 6.47
C ALA A 299 -21.90 11.85 6.96
N ILE A 300 -22.57 10.83 6.41
CA ILE A 300 -23.88 10.37 6.89
C ILE A 300 -23.76 9.72 8.27
N ALA A 301 -22.77 8.84 8.46
CA ALA A 301 -22.52 8.17 9.74
C ALA A 301 -22.19 9.16 10.88
N LEU A 302 -21.54 10.28 10.56
CA LEU A 302 -21.26 11.38 11.47
C LEU A 302 -22.43 12.37 11.64
N GLY A 303 -23.59 12.09 11.04
CA GLY A 303 -24.79 12.92 11.13
C GLY A 303 -24.67 14.29 10.46
N LYS A 304 -23.72 14.46 9.52
CA LYS A 304 -23.50 15.72 8.81
C LYS A 304 -24.41 15.87 7.60
N HIS A 305 -24.75 14.76 6.95
CA HIS A 305 -25.60 14.73 5.76
C HIS A 305 -26.60 13.57 5.83
N ASP A 306 -27.60 13.60 4.96
CA ASP A 306 -28.51 12.47 4.71
C ASP A 306 -28.30 11.90 3.29
N THR A 307 -29.07 10.87 2.93
CA THR A 307 -28.93 10.18 1.65
C THR A 307 -29.34 11.04 0.44
N SER A 308 -30.14 12.09 0.62
CA SER A 308 -30.56 13.00 -0.45
C SER A 308 -29.59 14.14 -0.71
N TYR A 309 -28.58 14.32 0.16
CA TYR A 309 -27.65 15.42 0.06
C TYR A 309 -26.70 15.28 -1.15
N ARG A 310 -26.72 16.29 -2.05
CA ARG A 310 -25.81 16.45 -3.21
C ARG A 310 -25.69 15.18 -4.09
N THR A 311 -26.79 14.51 -4.38
CA THR A 311 -26.80 13.29 -5.22
C THR A 311 -26.30 13.52 -6.65
N GLU A 312 -26.51 14.72 -7.20
CA GLU A 312 -25.97 15.12 -8.52
C GLU A 312 -24.44 15.15 -8.52
N ASP A 313 -23.82 15.61 -7.43
CA ASP A 313 -22.36 15.65 -7.29
C ASP A 313 -21.75 14.26 -7.19
N LEU A 314 -22.45 13.33 -6.51
CA LEU A 314 -22.07 11.93 -6.46
C LEU A 314 -22.11 11.30 -7.87
N SER A 315 -23.20 11.52 -8.60
CA SER A 315 -23.36 11.03 -9.98
C SER A 315 -22.26 11.59 -10.90
N ALA A 316 -21.97 12.89 -10.81
CA ALA A 316 -20.91 13.53 -11.59
C ALA A 316 -19.51 12.98 -11.27
N ALA A 317 -19.20 12.75 -9.99
CA ALA A 317 -17.91 12.17 -9.57
C ALA A 317 -17.72 10.72 -10.07
N MET A 318 -18.78 9.92 -10.05
CA MET A 318 -18.77 8.57 -10.63
C MET A 318 -18.54 8.62 -12.14
N GLN A 319 -19.22 9.52 -12.82
CA GLN A 319 -19.11 9.66 -14.27
C GLN A 319 -17.72 10.20 -14.70
N PHE A 320 -17.14 11.10 -13.92
CA PHE A 320 -15.76 11.57 -14.07
C PHE A 320 -14.78 10.39 -14.07
N THR A 321 -14.89 9.54 -13.05
CA THR A 321 -14.02 8.37 -12.85
C THR A 321 -14.19 7.34 -13.97
N ARG A 322 -15.42 7.05 -14.40
CA ARG A 322 -15.71 6.17 -15.56
C ARG A 322 -15.02 6.65 -16.83
N ARG A 323 -14.95 7.96 -17.07
CA ARG A 323 -14.30 8.55 -18.26
C ARG A 323 -12.78 8.39 -18.20
N LEU A 324 -12.16 8.53 -17.03
CA LEU A 324 -10.73 8.24 -16.82
C LEU A 324 -10.41 6.77 -17.05
N TYR A 325 -11.21 5.84 -16.51
CA TYR A 325 -11.04 4.41 -16.73
C TYR A 325 -11.15 4.02 -18.21
N ARG A 326 -12.10 4.60 -18.95
CA ARG A 326 -12.19 4.42 -20.41
C ARG A 326 -10.90 4.87 -21.08
N GLY A 327 -10.39 6.01 -20.63
CA GLY A 327 -9.11 6.56 -21.02
C GLY A 327 -7.94 5.64 -20.74
N MET A 328 -7.92 4.90 -19.63
CA MET A 328 -6.86 3.95 -19.23
C MET A 328 -6.92 2.61 -19.99
N TRP A 329 -8.11 2.06 -20.22
CA TRP A 329 -8.26 0.77 -20.90
C TRP A 329 -8.17 0.84 -22.43
N ALA A 330 -8.49 1.99 -23.03
CA ALA A 330 -8.57 2.19 -24.49
C ALA A 330 -9.62 1.34 -25.22
N ASP A 331 -10.35 0.47 -24.53
CA ASP A 331 -11.42 -0.36 -25.09
C ASP A 331 -12.80 0.01 -24.54
N GLN A 332 -13.84 -0.53 -25.16
CA GLN A 332 -15.15 -0.63 -24.53
C GLN A 332 -15.21 -1.97 -23.79
N GLY A 333 -15.60 -1.95 -22.52
CA GLY A 333 -15.53 -3.15 -21.69
C GLY A 333 -15.60 -2.84 -20.21
N ALA A 334 -15.20 -3.80 -19.39
CA ALA A 334 -15.37 -3.69 -17.96
C ALA A 334 -14.50 -2.59 -17.32
N MET A 335 -15.02 -1.94 -16.30
CA MET A 335 -14.38 -0.83 -15.62
C MET A 335 -13.24 -1.24 -14.68
N PHE A 336 -13.48 -2.21 -13.79
CA PHE A 336 -12.56 -2.57 -12.70
C PHE A 336 -11.65 -3.75 -13.05
N THR A 337 -10.52 -3.88 -12.35
CA THR A 337 -9.60 -5.01 -12.60
C THR A 337 -10.23 -6.36 -12.22
N ALA A 338 -11.14 -6.39 -11.25
CA ALA A 338 -11.86 -7.61 -10.85
C ALA A 338 -12.58 -8.29 -12.04
N SER A 339 -13.23 -7.48 -12.90
CA SER A 339 -13.87 -7.93 -14.14
C SER A 339 -12.88 -8.22 -15.28
N ARG A 340 -11.60 -7.89 -15.09
CA ARG A 340 -10.47 -8.10 -16.03
C ARG A 340 -9.47 -9.12 -15.50
N ASN A 341 -9.97 -10.12 -14.77
CA ASN A 341 -9.17 -11.20 -14.17
C ASN A 341 -8.06 -10.70 -13.24
N TYR A 342 -8.29 -9.57 -12.55
CA TYR A 342 -7.32 -8.93 -11.67
C TYR A 342 -5.99 -8.64 -12.38
N THR A 343 -6.08 -8.04 -13.57
CA THR A 343 -4.92 -7.59 -14.34
C THR A 343 -5.09 -6.14 -14.77
N ALA A 344 -3.99 -5.39 -14.81
CA ALA A 344 -3.89 -4.10 -15.51
C ALA A 344 -2.63 -4.06 -16.36
N ALA A 345 -2.58 -4.92 -17.39
CA ALA A 345 -1.57 -4.86 -18.43
C ALA A 345 -1.89 -3.70 -19.41
N ILE A 346 -1.64 -2.47 -18.96
CA ILE A 346 -2.13 -1.24 -19.61
C ILE A 346 -1.10 -0.56 -20.52
N LEU A 347 0.19 -0.71 -20.25
CA LEU A 347 1.24 -0.03 -21.02
C LEU A 347 1.24 -0.44 -22.50
N GLU A 348 1.51 0.53 -23.37
CA GLU A 348 1.58 0.32 -24.81
C GLU A 348 2.76 -0.59 -25.21
N ASN A 349 2.62 -1.29 -26.34
CA ASN A 349 3.60 -2.30 -26.79
C ASN A 349 5.03 -1.78 -26.89
N HIS A 350 5.23 -0.51 -27.26
CA HIS A 350 6.57 0.07 -27.37
C HIS A 350 7.33 0.06 -26.03
N TRP A 351 6.62 0.18 -24.90
CA TRP A 351 7.22 0.02 -23.57
C TRP A 351 7.66 -1.43 -23.35
N LEU A 352 6.81 -2.40 -23.69
CA LEU A 352 7.13 -3.81 -23.51
C LEU A 352 8.34 -4.23 -24.36
N GLU A 353 8.43 -3.74 -25.60
CA GLU A 353 9.58 -3.94 -26.48
C GLU A 353 10.86 -3.31 -25.91
N ARG A 354 10.77 -2.07 -25.40
CA ARG A 354 11.89 -1.37 -24.76
C ARG A 354 12.39 -2.12 -23.53
N PHE A 355 11.48 -2.54 -22.64
CA PHE A 355 11.84 -3.28 -21.43
C PHE A 355 12.60 -4.57 -21.76
N GLN A 356 12.14 -5.31 -22.76
CA GLN A 356 12.81 -6.52 -23.23
C GLN A 356 14.22 -6.23 -23.76
N ALA A 357 14.38 -5.17 -24.55
CA ALA A 357 15.66 -4.80 -25.14
C ALA A 357 16.68 -4.32 -24.09
N GLU A 358 16.21 -3.70 -23.01
CA GLU A 358 17.05 -3.05 -21.98
C GLU A 358 17.15 -3.89 -20.69
N LYS A 359 16.64 -5.12 -20.70
CA LYS A 359 16.68 -6.04 -19.56
C LYS A 359 18.11 -6.36 -19.13
N THR A 360 18.38 -6.18 -17.84
CA THR A 360 19.52 -6.77 -17.13
C THR A 360 19.13 -8.15 -16.61
N VAL A 361 19.91 -9.18 -16.97
CA VAL A 361 19.69 -10.55 -16.49
C VAL A 361 20.32 -10.71 -15.11
N ILE A 362 19.60 -11.33 -14.18
CA ILE A 362 20.14 -11.68 -12.87
C ILE A 362 20.97 -12.96 -12.98
N THR A 363 22.25 -12.89 -12.69
CA THR A 363 23.18 -14.04 -12.80
C THR A 363 23.48 -14.73 -11.47
N ASP A 364 23.28 -14.04 -10.35
CA ASP A 364 23.60 -14.55 -9.02
C ASP A 364 22.72 -13.96 -7.90
N ARG A 365 22.96 -14.42 -6.66
CA ARG A 365 22.19 -14.02 -5.48
C ARG A 365 22.51 -12.60 -5.02
N ASP A 366 23.73 -12.12 -5.22
CA ASP A 366 24.16 -10.81 -4.74
C ASP A 366 23.52 -9.70 -5.58
N GLN A 367 23.46 -9.90 -6.91
CA GLN A 367 22.75 -9.00 -7.81
C GLN A 367 21.24 -8.95 -7.49
N ARG A 368 20.63 -10.10 -7.17
CA ARG A 368 19.23 -10.14 -6.70
C ARG A 368 19.06 -9.36 -5.40
N ARG A 369 19.92 -9.58 -4.40
CA ARG A 369 19.88 -8.88 -3.11
C ARG A 369 20.08 -7.37 -3.28
N MET A 370 20.96 -6.94 -4.18
CA MET A 370 21.14 -5.54 -4.52
C MET A 370 19.86 -4.92 -5.10
N PHE A 371 19.21 -5.59 -6.07
CA PHE A 371 17.94 -5.11 -6.62
C PHE A 371 16.83 -5.08 -5.57
N GLN A 372 16.73 -6.11 -4.71
CA GLN A 372 15.79 -6.13 -3.59
C GLN A 372 16.00 -4.93 -2.68
N LYS A 373 17.25 -4.66 -2.28
CA LYS A 373 17.59 -3.50 -1.46
C LYS A 373 17.19 -2.19 -2.15
N PHE A 374 17.43 -2.06 -3.46
CA PHE A 374 16.97 -0.90 -4.23
C PHE A 374 15.46 -0.73 -4.23
N ASN A 375 14.71 -1.81 -4.53
CA ASN A 375 13.25 -1.79 -4.57
C ASN A 375 12.67 -1.46 -3.18
N GLY A 376 13.18 -2.08 -2.12
CA GLY A 376 12.80 -1.78 -0.74
C GLY A 376 13.14 -0.34 -0.33
N GLY A 377 14.38 0.11 -0.58
CA GLY A 377 14.90 1.44 -0.25
C GLY A 377 14.11 2.59 -0.87
N THR A 378 13.80 2.46 -2.16
CA THR A 378 12.98 3.46 -2.85
C THR A 378 11.51 3.35 -2.43
N GLY A 379 10.99 2.14 -2.22
CA GLY A 379 9.63 1.90 -1.74
C GLY A 379 9.36 2.53 -0.36
N ILE A 380 10.24 2.30 0.62
CA ILE A 380 10.06 2.86 1.98
C ILE A 380 10.07 4.38 1.98
N THR A 381 10.96 4.97 1.18
CA THR A 381 11.12 6.41 1.09
C THR A 381 9.85 7.02 0.51
N SER A 382 9.31 6.39 -0.52
CA SER A 382 8.01 6.74 -1.09
C SER A 382 6.88 6.62 -0.06
N PHE A 383 6.78 5.51 0.68
CA PHE A 383 5.76 5.35 1.74
C PHE A 383 5.84 6.44 2.81
N LEU A 384 7.06 6.78 3.26
CA LEU A 384 7.25 7.79 4.29
C LEU A 384 6.92 9.20 3.76
N LEU A 385 7.32 9.53 2.54
CA LEU A 385 6.95 10.78 1.86
C LEU A 385 5.43 10.95 1.77
N HIS A 386 4.69 9.86 1.59
CA HIS A 386 3.24 9.86 1.44
C HIS A 386 2.50 9.46 2.72
N PHE A 387 3.10 9.59 3.91
CA PHE A 387 2.42 9.34 5.20
C PHE A 387 1.83 7.92 5.37
N ASP A 388 2.57 6.91 4.93
CA ASP A 388 2.15 5.49 4.87
C ASP A 388 1.03 5.21 3.85
N ASN A 389 0.66 6.20 3.03
CA ASN A 389 -0.22 6.00 1.90
C ASN A 389 0.54 5.38 0.72
N ARG A 390 -0.13 4.51 -0.01
CA ARG A 390 0.36 3.95 -1.27
C ARG A 390 0.35 4.95 -2.45
N CYS A 391 -0.06 6.20 -2.30
CA CYS A 391 -0.06 7.19 -3.40
C CYS A 391 1.27 7.35 -4.14
N GLY A 392 2.40 7.08 -3.48
CA GLY A 392 3.71 7.11 -4.13
C GLY A 392 4.16 5.79 -4.76
N VAL A 393 3.35 4.73 -4.72
CA VAL A 393 3.73 3.38 -5.17
C VAL A 393 2.60 2.78 -6.00
N ALA A 394 2.88 2.44 -7.26
CA ALA A 394 1.88 1.84 -8.14
C ALA A 394 2.45 0.71 -8.99
N ASP A 395 1.74 -0.40 -9.00
CA ASP A 395 2.01 -1.58 -9.83
C ASP A 395 1.10 -1.60 -11.06
N SER A 396 1.62 -2.09 -12.19
CA SER A 396 0.83 -2.50 -13.35
C SER A 396 1.32 -3.85 -13.90
N GLY A 397 0.43 -4.53 -14.63
CA GLY A 397 0.63 -5.89 -15.12
C GLY A 397 -0.37 -6.89 -14.51
N PRO A 398 -0.05 -8.18 -14.42
CA PRO A 398 1.15 -8.80 -15.00
C PRO A 398 1.14 -8.71 -16.54
N TYR A 399 2.28 -8.40 -17.14
CA TYR A 399 2.44 -8.39 -18.60
C TYR A 399 2.97 -9.74 -19.07
N PRO A 400 2.30 -10.46 -19.99
CA PRO A 400 2.79 -11.75 -20.47
C PRO A 400 4.07 -11.60 -21.28
N LEU A 401 4.98 -12.57 -21.13
CA LEU A 401 6.23 -12.63 -21.88
C LEU A 401 6.12 -13.54 -23.12
N PRO A 402 6.74 -13.20 -24.27
CA PRO A 402 6.70 -14.05 -25.47
C PRO A 402 7.23 -15.47 -25.27
N GLY A 403 8.23 -15.65 -24.40
CA GLY A 403 8.84 -16.94 -24.08
C GLY A 403 8.16 -17.72 -22.95
N GLY A 404 7.03 -17.24 -22.44
CA GLY A 404 6.46 -17.69 -21.18
C GLY A 404 6.99 -16.89 -19.98
N GLY A 405 6.22 -16.89 -18.89
CA GLY A 405 6.47 -16.01 -17.75
C GLY A 405 5.76 -14.65 -17.87
N TRP A 406 6.16 -13.70 -17.03
CA TRP A 406 5.49 -12.40 -16.91
C TRP A 406 6.43 -11.29 -16.43
N MET A 407 6.00 -10.03 -16.61
CA MET A 407 6.63 -8.84 -16.05
C MET A 407 5.70 -8.11 -15.09
N LEU A 408 6.28 -7.54 -14.04
CA LEU A 408 5.68 -6.52 -13.19
C LEU A 408 6.34 -5.18 -13.49
N VAL A 409 5.55 -4.12 -13.62
CA VAL A 409 6.07 -2.74 -13.69
C VAL A 409 5.63 -2.01 -12.43
N ARG A 410 6.58 -1.36 -11.75
CA ARG A 410 6.37 -0.70 -10.47
C ARG A 410 6.98 0.69 -10.46
N ASP A 411 6.19 1.67 -10.10
CA ASP A 411 6.62 3.05 -9.93
C ASP A 411 6.80 3.39 -8.45
N HIS A 412 7.89 4.08 -8.12
CA HIS A 412 8.11 4.76 -6.84
C HIS A 412 8.31 6.25 -7.08
N VAL A 413 7.42 7.09 -6.57
CA VAL A 413 7.59 8.55 -6.53
C VAL A 413 8.39 8.92 -5.29
N LEU A 414 9.57 9.50 -5.50
CA LEU A 414 10.56 9.78 -4.46
C LEU A 414 10.66 11.26 -4.10
N ASN A 415 10.19 12.15 -4.98
CA ASN A 415 10.19 13.58 -4.75
C ASN A 415 8.88 14.18 -5.28
N ASP A 416 7.96 14.47 -4.37
CA ASP A 416 6.68 15.09 -4.66
C ASP A 416 6.56 16.45 -3.94
N THR A 417 6.68 17.52 -4.71
CA THR A 417 6.82 18.88 -4.19
C THR A 417 5.52 19.48 -3.65
N GLU A 418 4.38 18.79 -3.75
CA GLU A 418 3.08 19.29 -3.25
C GLU A 418 2.98 19.28 -1.71
N TYR A 419 3.95 18.66 -1.04
CA TYR A 419 3.97 18.48 0.40
C TYR A 419 4.98 19.38 1.12
N PRO A 420 4.60 20.05 2.23
CA PRO A 420 5.54 20.89 2.99
C PRO A 420 6.77 20.16 3.53
N TRP A 421 6.67 18.84 3.78
CA TRP A 421 7.77 18.00 4.27
C TRP A 421 8.66 17.43 3.16
N ALA A 422 8.30 17.61 1.88
CA ALA A 422 9.08 17.11 0.74
C ALA A 422 10.46 17.77 0.59
N THR A 423 10.75 18.84 1.33
CA THR A 423 12.08 19.49 1.35
C THR A 423 13.21 18.51 1.69
N HIS A 424 12.94 17.47 2.48
CA HIS A 424 13.92 16.47 2.88
C HIS A 424 14.26 15.42 1.81
N VAL A 425 13.48 15.35 0.73
CA VAL A 425 13.69 14.48 -0.43
C VAL A 425 14.00 15.26 -1.71
N SER A 426 14.26 16.57 -1.60
CA SER A 426 14.46 17.47 -2.74
C SER A 426 15.69 17.14 -3.61
N ASP A 427 16.62 16.36 -3.08
CA ASP A 427 17.82 15.83 -3.75
C ASP A 427 17.56 14.53 -4.53
N LEU A 428 16.39 13.90 -4.36
CA LEU A 428 16.00 12.69 -5.08
C LEU A 428 15.38 13.03 -6.45
N PRO A 429 15.48 12.12 -7.44
CA PRO A 429 14.70 12.22 -8.66
C PRO A 429 13.20 12.17 -8.35
N TYR A 430 12.37 12.67 -9.28
CA TYR A 430 10.91 12.59 -9.13
C TYR A 430 10.43 11.16 -8.91
N ALA A 431 10.80 10.23 -9.79
CA ALA A 431 10.37 8.84 -9.69
C ALA A 431 11.39 7.86 -10.27
N VAL A 432 11.24 6.59 -9.87
CA VAL A 432 11.85 5.44 -10.53
C VAL A 432 10.79 4.44 -10.93
N THR A 433 10.98 3.82 -12.09
CA THR A 433 10.16 2.70 -12.58
C THR A 433 11.01 1.44 -12.63
N SER A 434 10.65 0.43 -11.85
CA SER A 434 11.26 -0.90 -11.88
C SER A 434 10.41 -1.85 -12.72
N VAL A 435 11.05 -2.49 -13.70
CA VAL A 435 10.47 -3.61 -14.46
C VAL A 435 11.10 -4.89 -13.97
N MET A 436 10.31 -5.83 -13.51
CA MET A 436 10.75 -7.10 -12.93
C MET A 436 10.33 -8.27 -13.81
N PHE A 437 11.27 -9.12 -14.17
CA PHE A 437 11.05 -10.24 -15.09
C PHE A 437 11.01 -11.57 -14.34
N PHE A 438 9.97 -12.36 -14.59
CA PHE A 438 9.75 -13.68 -14.00
C PHE A 438 9.54 -14.70 -15.12
N GLU A 439 10.65 -15.24 -15.63
CA GLU A 439 10.66 -16.23 -16.72
C GLU A 439 10.64 -17.69 -16.21
N SER A 440 10.67 -17.89 -14.89
CA SER A 440 10.66 -19.23 -14.29
C SER A 440 9.30 -19.93 -14.46
N GLY A 441 9.33 -21.25 -14.51
CA GLY A 441 8.14 -22.10 -14.64
C GLY A 441 7.41 -22.40 -13.32
N GLU A 442 7.74 -21.72 -12.21
CA GLU A 442 6.94 -21.84 -10.99
C GLU A 442 5.58 -21.16 -11.22
N GLU A 443 4.50 -21.90 -10.98
CA GLU A 443 3.15 -21.36 -11.06
C GLU A 443 2.92 -20.40 -9.89
N ILE A 444 2.78 -19.11 -10.20
CA ILE A 444 2.49 -18.05 -9.25
C ILE A 444 1.11 -17.49 -9.59
N GLU A 445 0.16 -17.55 -8.64
CA GLU A 445 -1.10 -16.81 -8.77
C GLU A 445 -0.81 -15.31 -8.61
N LYS A 446 -1.45 -14.48 -9.43
CA LYS A 446 -1.17 -13.04 -9.54
C LYS A 446 -2.49 -12.28 -9.53
N THR A 447 -2.59 -11.31 -8.64
CA THR A 447 -3.79 -10.48 -8.49
C THR A 447 -3.36 -9.03 -8.43
N LEU A 448 -3.65 -8.26 -9.47
CA LEU A 448 -3.53 -6.81 -9.48
C LEU A 448 -4.89 -6.16 -9.24
N VAL A 449 -5.00 -5.43 -8.13
CA VAL A 449 -6.20 -4.69 -7.74
C VAL A 449 -6.13 -3.23 -8.22
N ASP A 450 -7.29 -2.57 -8.29
CA ASP A 450 -7.42 -1.19 -8.78
C ASP A 450 -6.55 -0.17 -8.02
N ILE A 451 -6.16 -0.43 -6.77
CA ILE A 451 -5.22 0.41 -6.00
C ILE A 451 -3.75 0.23 -6.40
N GLY A 452 -3.46 -0.28 -7.60
CA GLY A 452 -2.11 -0.45 -8.13
C GLY A 452 -1.23 -1.31 -7.22
N THR A 453 -1.77 -2.43 -6.72
CA THR A 453 -1.01 -3.38 -5.89
C THR A 453 -1.05 -4.77 -6.49
N MET A 454 0.12 -5.37 -6.64
CA MET A 454 0.26 -6.79 -6.95
C MET A 454 0.28 -7.64 -5.68
N PHE A 455 -0.62 -8.62 -5.61
CA PHE A 455 -0.57 -9.73 -4.66
C PHE A 455 -0.22 -11.02 -5.41
N THR A 456 0.54 -11.90 -4.75
CA THR A 456 0.95 -13.17 -5.32
C THR A 456 0.80 -14.32 -4.34
N THR A 457 0.53 -15.52 -4.86
CA THR A 457 0.60 -16.78 -4.12
C THR A 457 1.60 -17.70 -4.84
N PRO A 458 2.73 -18.06 -4.21
CA PRO A 458 3.20 -17.63 -2.89
C PRO A 458 3.60 -16.14 -2.84
N ALA A 459 3.49 -15.50 -1.67
CA ALA A 459 3.74 -14.07 -1.49
C ALA A 459 5.20 -13.63 -1.74
N ASN A 460 6.17 -14.54 -1.59
CA ASN A 460 7.59 -14.30 -1.86
C ASN A 460 7.93 -14.52 -3.34
N TYR A 461 7.38 -13.69 -4.23
CA TYR A 461 7.59 -13.81 -5.68
C TYR A 461 8.99 -13.37 -6.14
N LEU A 462 9.66 -12.49 -5.40
CA LEU A 462 11.00 -11.98 -5.74
C LEU A 462 12.09 -13.06 -5.75
N LYS A 463 11.87 -14.21 -5.10
CA LYS A 463 12.76 -15.37 -5.23
C LYS A 463 12.88 -15.86 -6.68
N GLY A 464 11.81 -15.68 -7.47
CA GLY A 464 11.71 -16.07 -8.88
C GLY A 464 12.18 -14.99 -9.84
N LEU A 465 12.73 -13.87 -9.35
CA LEU A 465 13.21 -12.78 -10.19
C LEU A 465 14.41 -13.25 -11.04
N THR A 466 14.27 -13.07 -12.36
CA THR A 466 15.23 -13.50 -13.39
C THR A 466 15.93 -12.34 -14.11
N GLY A 467 15.38 -11.14 -13.99
CA GLY A 467 15.95 -9.93 -14.57
C GLY A 467 15.21 -8.69 -14.13
N TYR A 468 15.79 -7.53 -14.41
CA TYR A 468 15.18 -6.23 -14.16
C TYR A 468 15.58 -5.19 -15.21
N ALA A 469 14.82 -4.10 -15.30
CA ALA A 469 15.24 -2.84 -15.90
C ALA A 469 14.73 -1.70 -15.00
N VAL A 470 15.51 -0.64 -14.82
CA VAL A 470 15.12 0.48 -13.93
C VAL A 470 15.30 1.80 -14.64
N TYR A 471 14.23 2.58 -14.71
CA TYR A 471 14.19 3.89 -15.35
C TYR A 471 14.10 4.99 -14.30
N LEU A 472 14.98 5.97 -14.39
CA LEU A 472 14.96 7.17 -13.57
C LEU A 472 14.28 8.30 -14.34
N LYS A 473 13.29 8.92 -13.69
CA LYS A 473 12.61 10.13 -14.13
C LYS A 473 13.06 11.29 -13.24
N ALA A 474 13.89 12.18 -13.76
CA ALA A 474 14.59 13.19 -12.96
C ALA A 474 13.63 14.22 -12.33
N THR A 475 12.66 14.69 -13.11
CA THR A 475 11.62 15.65 -12.71
C THR A 475 10.25 15.16 -13.17
N GLU A 476 9.16 15.67 -12.59
CA GLU A 476 7.79 15.30 -12.99
C GLU A 476 7.54 15.53 -14.49
N GLN A 477 8.18 16.55 -15.09
CA GLN A 477 8.06 16.94 -16.49
C GLN A 477 9.15 16.35 -17.41
N THR A 478 10.01 15.44 -16.90
CA THR A 478 11.02 14.78 -17.74
C THR A 478 10.35 14.04 -18.90
N PRO A 479 10.69 14.33 -20.17
CA PRO A 479 10.14 13.62 -21.32
C PRO A 479 10.41 12.11 -21.27
N MET A 480 9.48 11.28 -21.73
CA MET A 480 9.64 9.82 -21.73
C MET A 480 10.83 9.32 -22.57
N SER A 481 11.28 10.11 -23.56
CA SER A 481 12.49 9.86 -24.34
C SER A 481 13.78 10.04 -23.55
N ASP A 482 13.73 10.81 -22.46
CA ASP A 482 14.90 11.29 -21.72
C ASP A 482 15.09 10.53 -20.40
N LEU A 483 14.31 9.47 -20.18
CA LEU A 483 14.45 8.59 -19.03
C LEU A 483 15.83 7.91 -19.04
N VAL A 484 16.48 7.91 -17.89
CA VAL A 484 17.80 7.31 -17.72
C VAL A 484 17.65 5.86 -17.26
N LEU A 485 18.16 4.92 -18.04
CA LEU A 485 18.30 3.52 -17.61
C LEU A 485 19.44 3.44 -16.57
N LEU A 486 19.16 2.92 -15.39
CA LEU A 486 20.14 2.77 -14.33
C LEU A 486 20.94 1.47 -14.47
N ASP A 487 22.25 1.58 -14.31
CA ASP A 487 23.15 0.45 -14.08
C ASP A 487 23.25 0.12 -12.59
N GLU A 488 24.01 -0.91 -12.25
CA GLU A 488 24.17 -1.37 -10.86
C GLU A 488 24.72 -0.28 -9.92
N ALA A 489 25.68 0.52 -10.42
CA ALA A 489 26.24 1.63 -9.65
C ALA A 489 25.19 2.71 -9.37
N GLY A 490 24.34 3.02 -10.37
CA GLY A 490 23.19 3.90 -10.23
C GLY A 490 22.17 3.39 -9.22
N LEU A 491 21.86 2.09 -9.23
CA LEU A 491 20.96 1.48 -8.24
C LEU A 491 21.51 1.62 -6.82
N VAL A 492 22.79 1.30 -6.60
CA VAL A 492 23.44 1.41 -5.28
C VAL A 492 23.44 2.86 -4.80
N SER A 493 23.85 3.80 -5.66
CA SER A 493 23.90 5.22 -5.31
C SER A 493 22.52 5.77 -4.95
N LEU A 494 21.49 5.45 -5.76
CA LEU A 494 20.14 5.95 -5.50
C LEU A 494 19.52 5.31 -4.25
N THR A 495 19.81 4.04 -3.99
CA THR A 495 19.40 3.38 -2.73
C THR A 495 19.94 4.14 -1.52
N GLN A 496 21.23 4.46 -1.51
CA GLN A 496 21.87 5.22 -0.42
C GLN A 496 21.25 6.61 -0.25
N SER A 497 21.00 7.33 -1.35
CA SER A 497 20.34 8.63 -1.31
C SER A 497 18.91 8.54 -0.76
N ALA A 498 18.12 7.55 -1.21
CA ALA A 498 16.76 7.34 -0.75
C ALA A 498 16.72 7.00 0.76
N GLU A 499 17.55 6.07 1.19
CA GLU A 499 17.72 5.68 2.61
C GLU A 499 18.13 6.88 3.48
N ALA A 500 19.05 7.72 3.01
CA ALA A 500 19.43 8.95 3.70
C ALA A 500 18.27 9.96 3.76
N ALA A 501 17.45 10.09 2.71
CA ALA A 501 16.30 10.98 2.70
C ALA A 501 15.20 10.51 3.66
N ALA A 502 14.89 9.21 3.68
CA ALA A 502 13.98 8.61 4.64
C ALA A 502 14.43 8.85 6.09
N SER A 503 15.74 8.76 6.34
CA SER A 503 16.35 9.00 7.66
C SER A 503 16.23 10.46 8.10
N ARG A 504 16.19 11.42 7.16
CA ARG A 504 15.93 12.84 7.45
C ARG A 504 14.44 13.13 7.67
N LEU A 505 13.57 12.45 6.93
CA LEU A 505 12.13 12.67 6.96
C LEU A 505 11.49 12.10 8.25
N TYR A 506 11.97 10.95 8.73
CA TYR A 506 11.37 10.27 9.89
C TYR A 506 11.33 11.14 11.15
N PRO A 507 12.44 11.77 11.61
CA PRO A 507 12.41 12.61 12.82
C PRO A 507 11.48 13.82 12.68
N GLN A 508 11.33 14.36 11.47
CA GLN A 508 10.41 15.47 11.21
C GLN A 508 8.96 15.03 11.42
N ILE A 509 8.56 13.88 10.87
CA ILE A 509 7.22 13.32 11.08
C ILE A 509 7.02 12.94 12.54
N ALA A 510 8.01 12.32 13.18
CA ALA A 510 7.92 11.93 14.59
C ALA A 510 7.66 13.14 15.50
N ALA A 511 8.29 14.28 15.22
CA ALA A 511 8.16 15.53 15.98
C ALA A 511 6.82 16.26 15.77
N MET A 512 6.00 15.87 14.78
CA MET A 512 4.68 16.45 14.58
C MET A 512 3.74 16.12 15.74
N THR A 513 2.86 17.06 16.07
CA THR A 513 1.74 16.76 16.98
C THR A 513 0.84 15.70 16.37
N GLU A 514 0.08 14.97 17.19
CA GLU A 514 -0.89 13.98 16.69
C GLU A 514 -1.83 14.59 15.64
N ARG A 515 -2.32 15.81 15.91
CA ARG A 515 -3.17 16.56 14.98
C ARG A 515 -2.48 16.87 13.66
N ASP A 516 -1.23 17.33 13.70
CA ASP A 516 -0.47 17.62 12.48
C ASP A 516 -0.24 16.35 11.65
N LYS A 517 -0.01 15.20 12.29
CA LYS A 517 0.12 13.91 11.60
C LYS A 517 -1.17 13.49 10.91
N ILE A 518 -2.32 13.64 11.58
CA ILE A 518 -3.64 13.35 11.00
C ILE A 518 -3.91 14.26 9.80
N LEU A 519 -3.67 15.57 9.94
CA LEU A 519 -3.90 16.54 8.87
C LEU A 519 -2.94 16.33 7.69
N ALA A 520 -1.69 15.95 7.95
CA ALA A 520 -0.71 15.62 6.92
C ALA A 520 -1.13 14.38 6.11
N GLY A 521 -1.51 13.28 6.77
CA GLY A 521 -2.01 12.08 6.09
C GLY A 521 -3.29 12.36 5.28
N ALA A 522 -4.24 13.12 5.86
CA ALA A 522 -5.47 13.52 5.18
C ALA A 522 -5.17 14.42 3.97
N ARG A 523 -4.16 15.28 4.05
CA ARG A 523 -3.70 16.12 2.92
C ARG A 523 -3.16 15.27 1.77
N VAL A 524 -2.44 14.18 2.02
CA VAL A 524 -1.98 13.25 0.96
C VAL A 524 -3.18 12.66 0.22
N TYR A 525 -4.15 12.11 0.95
CA TYR A 525 -5.41 11.59 0.38
C TYR A 525 -6.16 12.65 -0.44
N TYR A 526 -6.31 13.85 0.12
CA TYR A 526 -7.01 14.95 -0.55
C TYR A 526 -6.29 15.43 -1.81
N THR A 527 -4.96 15.51 -1.78
CA THR A 527 -4.15 16.06 -2.88
C THR A 527 -4.00 15.05 -4.00
N ASP A 528 -3.44 13.87 -3.71
CA ASP A 528 -3.03 12.93 -4.74
C ASP A 528 -4.21 12.31 -5.49
N PHE A 529 -5.40 12.24 -4.90
CA PHE A 529 -6.53 11.62 -5.59
C PHE A 529 -7.10 12.50 -6.72
N ILE A 530 -6.64 13.76 -6.84
CA ILE A 530 -7.10 14.67 -7.89
C ILE A 530 -5.98 15.45 -8.58
N ALA A 531 -4.87 15.77 -7.88
CA ALA A 531 -3.77 16.56 -8.43
C ALA A 531 -3.13 15.93 -9.68
N PRO A 532 -2.81 14.62 -9.75
CA PRO A 532 -2.28 13.99 -10.95
C PRO A 532 -3.20 14.13 -12.16
N ILE A 533 -4.51 14.00 -11.93
CA ILE A 533 -5.54 14.15 -12.96
C ILE A 533 -5.63 15.61 -13.42
N ALA A 534 -5.61 16.56 -12.48
CA ALA A 534 -5.65 17.99 -12.78
C ALA A 534 -4.38 18.46 -13.52
N LYS A 535 -3.19 17.96 -13.13
CA LYS A 535 -1.91 18.23 -13.81
C LYS A 535 -1.94 17.71 -15.24
N ALA A 536 -2.35 16.45 -15.45
CA ALA A 536 -2.50 15.88 -16.78
C ALA A 536 -3.58 16.59 -17.63
N ALA A 537 -4.63 17.13 -17.00
CA ALA A 537 -5.66 17.93 -17.65
C ALA A 537 -5.21 19.38 -17.95
N GLY A 538 -4.06 19.83 -17.46
CA GLY A 538 -3.60 21.22 -17.58
C GLY A 538 -4.40 22.22 -16.73
N THR A 539 -5.07 21.76 -15.68
CA THR A 539 -5.95 22.59 -14.83
C THR A 539 -5.40 22.83 -13.41
N TRP A 540 -4.25 22.25 -13.06
CA TRP A 540 -3.69 22.33 -11.71
C TRP A 540 -3.53 23.76 -11.19
N ASP A 541 -2.92 24.66 -11.99
CA ASP A 541 -2.75 26.07 -11.61
C ASP A 541 -4.09 26.78 -11.38
N ALA A 542 -5.14 26.41 -12.14
CA ALA A 542 -6.48 26.96 -11.96
C ALA A 542 -7.12 26.46 -10.65
N LEU A 543 -6.95 25.18 -10.31
CA LEU A 543 -7.39 24.64 -9.02
C LEU A 543 -6.69 25.36 -7.86
N LEU A 544 -5.37 25.58 -7.96
CA LEU A 544 -4.60 26.32 -6.95
C LEU A 544 -5.12 27.76 -6.80
N ALA A 545 -5.39 28.45 -7.91
CA ALA A 545 -5.94 29.81 -7.90
C ALA A 545 -7.35 29.89 -7.26
N GLU A 546 -8.16 28.84 -7.40
CA GLU A 546 -9.48 28.69 -6.77
C GLU A 546 -9.43 28.16 -5.33
N GLY A 547 -8.24 28.12 -4.73
CA GLY A 547 -8.06 27.72 -3.33
C GLY A 547 -8.12 26.21 -3.14
N PHE A 548 -7.39 25.43 -3.95
CA PHE A 548 -7.26 23.99 -3.75
C PHE A 548 -6.87 23.62 -2.31
N TYR A 549 -5.93 24.35 -1.73
CA TYR A 549 -5.49 24.15 -0.34
C TYR A 549 -6.23 25.03 0.68
N ASP A 550 -7.31 25.73 0.26
CA ASP A 550 -8.23 26.37 1.21
C ASP A 550 -9.16 25.30 1.80
N LEU A 551 -8.66 24.67 2.87
CA LEU A 551 -9.33 23.62 3.60
C LEU A 551 -10.04 24.15 4.86
N ALA A 552 -10.12 25.47 5.03
CA ALA A 552 -10.51 26.10 6.27
C ALA A 552 -11.88 25.60 6.76
N GLY A 553 -11.92 25.10 8.00
CA GLY A 553 -13.13 24.61 8.65
C GLY A 553 -13.58 23.20 8.25
N VAL A 554 -13.23 22.68 7.06
CA VAL A 554 -13.72 21.36 6.60
C VAL A 554 -13.21 20.23 7.49
N ALA A 555 -11.91 20.24 7.81
CA ALA A 555 -11.35 19.23 8.71
C ALA A 555 -11.91 19.40 10.14
N ASP A 556 -12.03 20.64 10.61
CA ASP A 556 -12.49 20.96 11.97
C ASP A 556 -13.92 20.51 12.26
N GLU A 557 -14.78 20.47 11.23
CA GLU A 557 -16.19 20.07 11.38
C GLU A 557 -16.38 18.66 11.95
N VAL A 558 -15.44 17.76 11.69
CA VAL A 558 -15.52 16.34 12.06
C VAL A 558 -14.33 15.84 12.87
N TYR A 559 -13.26 16.63 12.99
CA TYR A 559 -12.02 16.22 13.64
C TYR A 559 -12.26 15.58 15.01
N ASP A 560 -12.91 16.31 15.93
CA ASP A 560 -13.14 15.83 17.30
C ASP A 560 -14.01 14.57 17.36
N GLN A 561 -14.88 14.36 16.36
CA GLN A 561 -15.70 13.14 16.27
C GLN A 561 -14.86 11.96 15.79
N ILE A 562 -14.02 12.15 14.77
CA ILE A 562 -13.17 11.11 14.20
C ILE A 562 -12.08 10.69 15.20
N THR A 563 -11.47 11.65 15.90
CA THR A 563 -10.37 11.40 16.84
C THR A 563 -10.83 11.11 18.26
N ALA A 564 -12.14 10.95 18.49
CA ALA A 564 -12.64 10.49 19.77
C ALA A 564 -12.10 9.06 20.04
N PRO A 565 -11.71 8.71 21.29
CA PRO A 565 -11.10 7.41 21.58
C PRO A 565 -11.90 6.23 21.03
N GLY A 566 -11.25 5.40 20.21
CA GLY A 566 -11.85 4.20 19.59
C GLY A 566 -12.83 4.49 18.43
N LYS A 567 -13.11 5.76 18.10
CA LYS A 567 -14.12 6.08 17.09
C LYS A 567 -13.65 5.78 15.67
N ALA A 568 -12.38 6.00 15.35
CA ALA A 568 -11.82 5.61 14.06
C ALA A 568 -11.86 4.09 13.86
N MET A 569 -11.48 3.32 14.89
CA MET A 569 -11.62 1.85 14.93
C MET A 569 -13.07 1.37 14.78
N GLU A 570 -14.05 2.12 15.29
CA GLU A 570 -15.47 1.80 15.15
C GLU A 570 -15.97 2.09 13.72
N LEU A 571 -15.57 3.22 13.14
CA LEU A 571 -16.09 3.70 11.86
C LEU A 571 -15.40 3.07 10.66
N LEU A 572 -14.09 2.90 10.69
CA LEU A 572 -13.33 2.48 9.51
C LEU A 572 -13.70 1.06 9.04
N PRO A 573 -13.73 0.01 9.89
CA PRO A 573 -13.97 -1.36 9.42
C PRO A 573 -15.33 -1.57 8.75
N PRO A 574 -16.47 -1.02 9.23
CA PRO A 574 -17.73 -1.13 8.50
C PRO A 574 -17.72 -0.43 7.14
N HIS A 575 -17.06 0.73 7.02
CA HIS A 575 -17.05 1.49 5.77
C HIS A 575 -16.04 0.89 4.76
N TRP A 576 -14.83 0.53 5.21
CA TRP A 576 -13.74 0.00 4.36
C TRP A 576 -13.89 -1.52 4.16
N GLY A 577 -14.42 -2.21 5.15
CA GLY A 577 -14.62 -3.66 5.16
C GLY A 577 -16.05 -4.12 4.88
N GLY A 578 -17.02 -3.23 4.78
CA GLY A 578 -18.41 -3.62 4.49
C GLY A 578 -19.10 -2.76 3.44
N GLY A 579 -18.44 -1.70 2.96
CA GLY A 579 -19.10 -0.67 2.15
C GLY A 579 -20.27 0.00 2.88
N ALA A 580 -20.31 -0.10 4.22
CA ALA A 580 -21.36 0.55 5.00
C ALA A 580 -21.32 2.06 4.72
N GLY A 581 -22.50 2.69 4.63
CA GLY A 581 -22.59 4.12 4.31
C GLY A 581 -22.72 4.46 2.82
N LEU A 582 -22.46 3.52 1.89
CA LEU A 582 -22.75 3.69 0.46
C LEU A 582 -24.26 3.52 0.15
N HIS A 583 -25.08 4.27 0.88
CA HIS A 583 -26.53 4.21 0.79
C HIS A 583 -27.02 4.67 -0.58
N ARG A 584 -27.88 3.85 -1.17
CA ARG A 584 -28.67 4.17 -2.37
C ARG A 584 -29.39 5.51 -2.25
N ILE A 585 -29.57 6.16 -3.40
CA ILE A 585 -30.23 7.47 -3.57
C ILE A 585 -31.61 7.33 -4.23
#